data_AF-A0A662BTE1-F1
#
_entry.id   AF-A0A662BTE1-F1
#
_cell.length_a   1.000
_cell.length_b   1.000
_cell.length_c   1.000
_cell.angle_alpha   90.00
_cell.angle_beta   90.00
_cell.angle_gamma   90.00
#
_symmetry.space_group_name_H-M   'P 1'
#
loop_
_entity.id
_entity.type
_entity.pdbx_description
1 polymer ?
#
loop_
_entity_poly.entity_id
_entity_poly.type
_entity_poly.pdbx_seq_one_letter_code
_entity_poly.pdbx_strand_id
1 'polypeptide(L)'
;NPSGDKTKWAAAAKAAKAVIDLHVYHLEQDYKQIFLTNVNTEIIMSRGNDAINADGYYQYFQIVEGLGGGTDGNGYAGGWSTTMVSQNLVDAFEMNDGSPFDWNNPIHRANPYKNRDPRLYASVTVDGSPWIGSTAQFWVTEESNNYTLNPLDPNFKISNTVYGNNSIGNPIKKNDVPDMSYLYRKSMDPDYDIAAEQYPFSVPWIIFRYAEILLNYAEASFEAGDEGTALTYLNMVRDRVSMPAVTASGNALRDKIHHERRIELCLEAHRYFDARRWKIAEQAFSETIKGIRIVKDKDSDTKVYNVYDSQTRTFPEKYYFQPIPQYELNRVQLEQNPGY
;
A
#
# COMPACT_ATOMS: atom_id res chain seq x y z
N ASN A 1 21.22 10.61 10.01
CA ASN A 1 21.89 11.86 10.44
C ASN A 1 22.00 11.89 11.96
N PRO A 2 22.85 11.05 12.60
CA PRO A 2 22.79 10.84 14.06
C PRO A 2 23.13 12.09 14.89
N SER A 3 23.92 13.01 14.34
CA SER A 3 24.33 14.26 15.00
C SER A 3 23.32 15.40 14.81
N GLY A 4 22.20 15.19 14.11
CA GLY A 4 21.22 16.25 13.82
C GLY A 4 21.78 17.37 12.95
N ASP A 5 22.77 17.08 12.09
CA ASP A 5 23.44 18.09 11.27
C ASP A 5 22.49 18.65 10.19
N LYS A 6 22.03 19.88 10.42
CA LYS A 6 21.10 20.58 9.52
C LYS A 6 21.70 20.85 8.13
N THR A 7 23.02 20.89 7.99
CA THR A 7 23.65 21.15 6.68
C THR A 7 23.39 20.02 5.68
N LYS A 8 23.29 18.77 6.17
CA LYS A 8 22.91 17.61 5.35
C LYS A 8 21.47 17.71 4.87
N TRP A 9 20.58 18.20 5.72
CA TRP A 9 19.18 18.45 5.36
C TRP A 9 19.04 19.60 4.36
N ALA A 10 19.78 20.70 4.55
CA ALA A 10 19.83 21.79 3.58
C ALA A 10 20.37 21.33 2.21
N ALA A 11 21.39 20.45 2.19
CA ALA A 11 21.90 19.86 0.97
C ALA A 11 20.86 18.95 0.27
N ALA A 12 20.13 18.14 1.03
CA ALA A 12 19.04 17.31 0.50
C ALA A 12 17.89 18.18 -0.05
N ALA A 13 17.52 19.25 0.66
CA ALA A 13 16.50 20.18 0.23
C ALA A 13 16.91 20.87 -1.09
N LYS A 14 18.18 21.29 -1.20
CA LYS A 14 18.74 21.86 -2.45
C LYS A 14 18.67 20.86 -3.61
N ALA A 15 18.98 19.59 -3.38
CA ALA A 15 18.93 18.56 -4.42
C ALA A 15 17.49 18.31 -4.92
N ALA A 16 16.52 18.20 -4.01
CA ALA A 16 15.12 18.05 -4.39
C ALA A 16 14.60 19.30 -5.12
N LYS A 17 14.95 20.50 -4.63
CA LYS A 17 14.59 21.77 -5.29
C LYS A 17 15.18 21.88 -6.69
N ALA A 18 16.41 21.41 -6.92
CA ALA A 18 17.02 21.44 -8.24
C ALA A 18 16.19 20.65 -9.28
N VAL A 19 15.54 19.56 -8.89
CA VAL A 19 14.62 18.80 -9.77
C VAL A 19 13.30 19.55 -9.98
N ILE A 20 12.75 20.16 -8.93
CA ILE A 20 11.53 20.99 -9.01
C ILE A 20 11.74 22.19 -9.97
N ASP A 21 12.90 22.83 -9.88
CA ASP A 21 13.28 23.99 -10.70
C ASP A 21 13.59 23.64 -12.16
N LEU A 22 13.63 22.35 -12.53
CA LEU A 22 13.68 21.97 -13.94
C LEU A 22 12.39 22.34 -14.67
N HIS A 23 11.26 22.41 -13.97
CA HIS A 23 9.93 22.71 -14.53
C HIS A 23 9.52 21.79 -15.69
N VAL A 24 10.01 20.55 -15.69
CA VAL A 24 9.68 19.51 -16.70
C VAL A 24 8.80 18.39 -16.16
N TYR A 25 8.60 18.35 -14.84
CA TYR A 25 7.75 17.36 -14.17
C TYR A 25 6.58 18.05 -13.45
N HIS A 26 5.42 17.41 -13.47
CA HIS A 26 4.19 17.90 -12.87
C HIS A 26 3.42 16.77 -12.23
N LEU A 27 2.67 17.08 -11.16
CA LEU A 27 1.76 16.13 -10.55
C LEU A 27 0.64 15.76 -11.54
N GLU A 28 0.49 14.47 -11.81
CA GLU A 28 -0.60 13.95 -12.65
C GLU A 28 -1.93 14.09 -11.89
N GLN A 29 -2.96 14.61 -12.54
CA GLN A 29 -4.23 14.89 -11.85
C GLN A 29 -5.02 13.61 -11.59
N ASP A 30 -5.00 12.67 -12.53
CA ASP A 30 -5.54 11.34 -12.28
C ASP A 30 -4.50 10.45 -11.62
N TYR A 31 -4.60 10.35 -10.29
CA TYR A 31 -3.69 9.57 -9.46
C TYR A 31 -3.55 8.10 -9.93
N LYS A 32 -4.59 7.51 -10.52
CA LYS A 32 -4.52 6.11 -11.01
C LYS A 32 -3.68 6.02 -12.28
N GLN A 33 -3.84 6.98 -13.19
CA GLN A 33 -3.15 6.99 -14.48
C GLN A 33 -1.64 7.03 -14.35
N ILE A 34 -1.12 7.62 -13.25
CA ILE A 34 0.31 7.58 -12.90
C ILE A 34 0.89 6.18 -13.09
N PHE A 35 0.15 5.15 -12.65
CA PHE A 35 0.60 3.76 -12.59
C PHE A 35 0.13 2.90 -13.76
N LEU A 36 -0.72 3.44 -14.65
CA LEU A 36 -1.27 2.71 -15.80
C LEU A 36 -0.64 3.12 -17.14
N THR A 37 0.10 4.23 -17.16
CA THR A 37 0.76 4.75 -18.36
C THR A 37 2.28 4.70 -18.22
N ASN A 38 3.01 4.17 -19.20
CA ASN A 38 4.48 4.13 -19.18
C ASN A 38 5.14 5.52 -19.22
N VAL A 39 4.44 6.53 -19.72
CA VAL A 39 4.92 7.92 -19.84
C VAL A 39 3.82 8.86 -19.40
N ASN A 40 4.12 9.72 -18.43
CA ASN A 40 3.29 10.84 -18.00
C ASN A 40 4.20 11.94 -17.44
N THR A 41 3.61 13.05 -16.99
CA THR A 41 4.38 14.22 -16.49
C THR A 41 5.00 14.00 -15.11
N GLU A 42 4.62 12.95 -14.40
CA GLU A 42 5.03 12.72 -13.01
C GLU A 42 6.18 11.69 -12.91
N ILE A 43 6.26 10.72 -13.82
CA ILE A 43 7.34 9.72 -13.85
C ILE A 43 8.68 10.38 -14.19
N ILE A 44 9.66 10.20 -13.29
CA ILE A 44 11.06 10.63 -13.49
C ILE A 44 11.91 9.45 -13.95
N MET A 45 11.72 8.30 -13.32
CA MET A 45 12.41 7.07 -13.66
C MET A 45 11.49 5.88 -13.40
N SER A 46 11.34 5.02 -14.41
CA SER A 46 10.65 3.75 -14.29
C SER A 46 11.46 2.65 -14.97
N ARG A 47 11.17 1.40 -14.61
CA ARG A 47 11.53 0.25 -15.43
C ARG A 47 10.31 -0.14 -16.24
N GLY A 48 10.48 -0.22 -17.55
CA GLY A 48 9.51 -0.85 -18.45
C GLY A 48 9.57 -2.38 -18.33
N ASN A 49 8.53 -3.05 -18.80
CA ASN A 49 8.44 -4.52 -18.87
C ASN A 49 8.61 -5.01 -20.33
N ASP A 50 9.60 -4.45 -21.02
CA ASP A 50 9.73 -4.47 -22.48
C ASP A 50 10.47 -5.70 -23.06
N ALA A 51 10.83 -6.71 -22.25
CA ALA A 51 11.52 -7.91 -22.75
C ALA A 51 11.04 -9.25 -22.15
N ILE A 52 10.71 -10.19 -23.06
CA ILE A 52 10.60 -11.63 -22.81
C ILE A 52 12.03 -12.18 -22.73
N ASN A 53 12.38 -12.92 -21.68
CA ASN A 53 13.66 -13.64 -21.66
C ASN A 53 13.62 -14.88 -22.56
N ALA A 54 14.79 -15.45 -22.88
CA ALA A 54 14.91 -16.64 -23.73
C ALA A 54 14.10 -17.86 -23.25
N ASP A 55 13.74 -17.92 -21.96
CA ASP A 55 12.92 -18.98 -21.35
C ASP A 55 11.40 -18.73 -21.41
N GLY A 56 10.97 -17.66 -22.09
CA GLY A 56 9.54 -17.29 -22.21
C GLY A 56 8.93 -16.62 -20.98
N TYR A 57 9.73 -16.38 -19.92
CA TYR A 57 9.29 -15.69 -18.71
C TYR A 57 9.73 -14.21 -18.70
N TYR A 58 8.77 -13.33 -18.41
CA TYR A 58 9.00 -11.91 -18.12
C TYR A 58 9.60 -11.75 -16.71
N GLN A 59 10.63 -10.93 -16.57
CA GLN A 59 11.49 -10.99 -15.38
C GLN A 59 11.09 -10.07 -14.22
N TYR A 60 10.11 -9.17 -14.35
CA TYR A 60 9.87 -8.15 -13.32
C TYR A 60 8.38 -7.86 -13.10
N PHE A 61 7.93 -8.05 -11.85
CA PHE A 61 6.58 -7.80 -11.31
C PHE A 61 5.43 -8.17 -12.27
N GLN A 62 5.04 -9.44 -12.27
CA GLN A 62 3.78 -9.82 -12.92
C GLN A 62 2.66 -9.25 -12.06
N ILE A 63 1.90 -8.27 -12.58
CA ILE A 63 0.69 -7.78 -11.91
C ILE A 63 -0.22 -8.95 -11.48
N VAL A 64 -0.21 -10.04 -12.25
CA VAL A 64 -0.88 -11.31 -11.98
C VAL A 64 -0.53 -11.89 -10.59
N GLU A 65 0.67 -11.68 -10.06
CA GLU A 65 1.03 -12.09 -8.70
C GLU A 65 0.22 -11.32 -7.64
N GLY A 66 -0.08 -10.04 -7.89
CA GLY A 66 -0.93 -9.21 -7.04
C GLY A 66 -2.43 -9.31 -7.36
N LEU A 67 -2.80 -9.81 -8.55
CA LEU A 67 -4.20 -10.08 -8.89
C LEU A 67 -4.69 -11.14 -7.92
N GLY A 68 -5.81 -10.88 -7.25
CA GLY A 68 -6.46 -11.89 -6.44
C GLY A 68 -7.60 -12.53 -7.20
N GLY A 69 -7.69 -13.85 -7.09
CA GLY A 69 -8.81 -14.55 -7.70
C GLY A 69 -8.55 -15.96 -8.21
N GLY A 70 -7.33 -16.52 -8.18
CA GLY A 70 -7.07 -17.87 -8.69
C GLY A 70 -7.53 -18.08 -10.13
N THR A 71 -7.35 -19.27 -10.69
CA THR A 71 -7.93 -19.58 -12.00
C THR A 71 -9.42 -19.27 -11.99
N ASP A 72 -9.88 -18.36 -12.84
CA ASP A 72 -11.30 -18.31 -13.14
C ASP A 72 -11.74 -19.71 -13.60
N GLY A 73 -13.02 -20.04 -13.43
CA GLY A 73 -13.54 -21.35 -13.84
C GLY A 73 -13.41 -21.65 -15.34
N ASN A 74 -12.69 -20.82 -16.10
CA ASN A 74 -12.35 -20.96 -17.52
C ASN A 74 -10.86 -21.27 -17.78
N GLY A 75 -10.04 -21.45 -16.74
CA GLY A 75 -8.63 -21.83 -16.92
C GLY A 75 -7.69 -20.66 -17.28
N TYR A 76 -8.12 -19.41 -17.06
CA TYR A 76 -7.26 -18.23 -17.17
C TYR A 76 -6.78 -17.80 -15.77
N ALA A 77 -5.49 -17.48 -15.66
CA ALA A 77 -4.79 -17.23 -14.40
C ALA A 77 -5.26 -15.94 -13.71
N GLY A 78 -6.32 -16.00 -12.90
CA GLY A 78 -6.82 -14.88 -12.08
C GLY A 78 -5.98 -14.55 -10.85
N GLY A 79 -4.68 -14.79 -10.93
CA GLY A 79 -3.66 -14.38 -9.97
C GLY A 79 -3.65 -15.09 -8.62
N TRP A 80 -2.58 -14.87 -7.84
CA TRP A 80 -2.27 -15.64 -6.63
C TRP A 80 -2.46 -14.87 -5.32
N SER A 81 -2.93 -13.62 -5.37
CA SER A 81 -3.08 -12.76 -4.18
C SER A 81 -1.81 -12.63 -3.32
N THR A 82 -0.60 -12.70 -3.90
CA THR A 82 0.65 -12.76 -3.12
C THR A 82 0.98 -11.44 -2.42
N THR A 83 0.50 -10.32 -2.97
CA THR A 83 0.68 -8.98 -2.39
C THR A 83 -0.55 -8.61 -1.58
N MET A 84 -0.55 -9.02 -0.32
CA MET A 84 -1.64 -8.71 0.61
C MET A 84 -1.42 -7.37 1.29
N VAL A 85 -2.48 -6.56 1.35
CA VAL A 85 -2.48 -5.29 2.08
C VAL A 85 -3.01 -5.53 3.50
N SER A 86 -2.33 -4.98 4.51
CA SER A 86 -2.77 -5.10 5.90
C SER A 86 -3.84 -4.07 6.25
N GLN A 87 -4.68 -4.42 7.22
CA GLN A 87 -5.64 -3.48 7.82
C GLN A 87 -4.93 -2.27 8.41
N ASN A 88 -3.72 -2.41 8.97
CA ASN A 88 -2.96 -1.28 9.50
C ASN A 88 -2.62 -0.23 8.44
N LEU A 89 -2.45 -0.61 7.17
CA LEU A 89 -2.28 0.35 6.08
C LEU A 89 -3.62 0.97 5.67
N VAL A 90 -4.68 0.17 5.59
CA VAL A 90 -6.04 0.68 5.27
C VAL A 90 -6.53 1.68 6.32
N ASP A 91 -6.30 1.42 7.60
CA ASP A 91 -6.63 2.33 8.70
C ASP A 91 -5.79 3.62 8.68
N ALA A 92 -4.61 3.58 8.06
CA ALA A 92 -3.74 4.76 7.98
C ALA A 92 -4.27 5.80 6.99
N PHE A 93 -5.09 5.44 6.01
CA PHE A 93 -5.73 6.46 5.16
C PHE A 93 -6.68 7.32 6.00
N GLU A 94 -6.65 8.63 5.82
CA GLU A 94 -7.56 9.55 6.51
C GLU A 94 -9.01 9.36 5.98
N MET A 95 -9.97 9.96 6.68
CA MET A 95 -11.26 10.32 6.10
C MET A 95 -11.05 11.44 5.08
N ASN A 96 -11.98 11.65 4.15
CA ASN A 96 -11.87 12.67 3.10
C ASN A 96 -11.89 14.12 3.64
N ASP A 97 -12.26 14.31 4.91
CA ASP A 97 -12.14 15.57 5.64
C ASP A 97 -10.79 15.75 6.36
N GLY A 98 -9.84 14.81 6.16
CA GLY A 98 -8.51 14.82 6.77
C GLY A 98 -8.48 14.33 8.23
N SER A 99 -9.62 13.94 8.80
CA SER A 99 -9.65 13.32 10.13
C SER A 99 -9.15 11.86 10.10
N PRO A 100 -8.57 11.33 11.19
CA PRO A 100 -8.19 9.91 11.25
C PRO A 100 -9.42 8.98 11.18
N PHE A 101 -9.26 7.83 10.53
CA PHE A 101 -10.22 6.74 10.64
C PHE A 101 -10.21 6.16 12.07
N ASP A 102 -11.35 5.70 12.57
CA ASP A 102 -11.49 5.19 13.94
C ASP A 102 -12.55 4.08 14.02
N TRP A 103 -12.13 2.88 14.40
CA TRP A 103 -13.03 1.74 14.62
C TRP A 103 -13.97 1.91 15.82
N ASN A 104 -13.68 2.80 16.77
CA ASN A 104 -14.59 3.10 17.89
C ASN A 104 -15.73 4.05 17.48
N ASN A 105 -15.61 4.73 16.35
CA ASN A 105 -16.69 5.52 15.77
C ASN A 105 -17.70 4.58 15.07
N PRO A 106 -18.98 4.53 15.49
CA PRO A 106 -19.97 3.63 14.90
C PRO A 106 -20.23 3.87 13.40
N ILE A 107 -20.11 5.11 12.93
CA ILE A 107 -20.31 5.47 11.52
C ILE A 107 -19.18 4.90 10.67
N HIS A 108 -17.93 5.09 11.13
CA HIS A 108 -16.73 4.54 10.49
C HIS A 108 -16.77 3.01 10.47
N ARG A 109 -17.08 2.38 11.61
CA ARG A 109 -17.17 0.91 11.71
C ARG A 109 -18.22 0.30 10.79
N ALA A 110 -19.39 0.93 10.68
CA ALA A 110 -20.46 0.44 9.80
C ALA A 110 -20.12 0.62 8.30
N ASN A 111 -19.27 1.59 7.97
CA ASN A 111 -18.94 1.94 6.59
C ASN A 111 -17.43 2.23 6.43
N PRO A 112 -16.53 1.23 6.65
CA PRO A 112 -15.09 1.48 6.77
C PRO A 112 -14.45 2.01 5.49
N TYR A 113 -15.10 1.83 4.36
CA TYR A 113 -14.64 2.24 3.04
C TYR A 113 -15.44 3.41 2.46
N LYS A 114 -16.20 4.15 3.27
CA LYS A 114 -16.95 5.33 2.81
C LYS A 114 -16.23 6.60 3.24
N ASN A 115 -16.22 7.62 2.37
CA ASN A 115 -15.65 8.95 2.66
C ASN A 115 -14.19 8.88 3.16
N ARG A 116 -13.39 7.97 2.59
CA ARG A 116 -11.95 7.85 2.85
C ARG A 116 -11.15 8.71 1.86
N ASP A 117 -9.89 8.96 2.18
CA ASP A 117 -8.90 9.53 1.25
C ASP A 117 -8.99 8.81 -0.11
N PRO A 118 -9.17 9.54 -1.24
CA PRO A 118 -9.32 8.95 -2.57
C PRO A 118 -8.20 7.98 -2.95
N ARG A 119 -6.99 8.18 -2.41
CA ARG A 119 -5.84 7.30 -2.67
C ARG A 119 -6.03 5.90 -2.10
N LEU A 120 -6.91 5.68 -1.14
CA LEU A 120 -7.25 4.33 -0.67
C LEU A 120 -7.73 3.47 -1.85
N TYR A 121 -8.70 3.95 -2.62
CA TYR A 121 -9.30 3.17 -3.72
C TYR A 121 -8.44 3.10 -4.98
N ALA A 122 -7.44 3.98 -5.08
CA ALA A 122 -6.42 3.89 -6.11
C ALA A 122 -5.28 2.93 -5.72
N SER A 123 -5.07 2.69 -4.43
CA SER A 123 -3.94 1.91 -3.94
C SER A 123 -4.30 0.51 -3.48
N VAL A 124 -5.53 0.31 -3.01
CA VAL A 124 -6.04 -0.94 -2.43
C VAL A 124 -7.41 -1.26 -3.02
N THR A 125 -7.61 -2.51 -3.42
CA THR A 125 -8.92 -3.06 -3.73
C THR A 125 -9.55 -3.49 -2.41
N VAL A 126 -10.66 -2.83 -2.05
CA VAL A 126 -11.47 -3.13 -0.87
C VAL A 126 -12.79 -3.80 -1.30
N ASP A 127 -13.52 -4.38 -0.35
CA ASP A 127 -14.82 -5.01 -0.64
C ASP A 127 -15.79 -4.02 -1.28
N GLY A 128 -16.45 -4.45 -2.36
CA GLY A 128 -17.32 -3.59 -3.18
C GLY A 128 -16.61 -2.78 -4.26
N SER A 129 -15.28 -2.83 -4.37
CA SER A 129 -14.55 -2.15 -5.45
C SER A 129 -14.81 -2.79 -6.82
N PRO A 130 -14.83 -2.02 -7.92
CA PRO A 130 -14.79 -2.58 -9.27
C PRO A 130 -13.54 -3.43 -9.49
N TRP A 131 -13.70 -4.63 -10.03
CA TRP A 131 -12.63 -5.60 -10.23
C TRP A 131 -12.89 -6.52 -11.44
N ILE A 132 -12.17 -6.28 -12.55
CA ILE A 132 -12.10 -7.12 -13.75
C ILE A 132 -13.49 -7.58 -14.21
N GLY A 133 -14.28 -6.63 -14.73
CA GLY A 133 -15.63 -6.88 -15.21
C GLY A 133 -16.65 -7.28 -14.12
N SER A 134 -16.28 -7.20 -12.84
CA SER A 134 -17.13 -7.58 -11.71
C SER A 134 -16.91 -6.66 -10.50
N THR A 135 -17.47 -7.05 -9.34
CA THR A 135 -17.26 -6.36 -8.06
C THR A 135 -16.47 -7.28 -7.14
N ALA A 136 -15.43 -6.75 -6.49
CA ALA A 136 -14.67 -7.47 -5.49
C ALA A 136 -15.55 -7.84 -4.28
N GLN A 137 -15.57 -9.12 -3.94
CA GLN A 137 -16.38 -9.65 -2.84
C GLN A 137 -15.51 -10.47 -1.90
N PHE A 138 -15.02 -9.84 -0.83
CA PHE A 138 -14.16 -10.48 0.17
C PHE A 138 -14.92 -11.04 1.37
N TRP A 139 -16.25 -10.92 1.36
CA TRP A 139 -17.10 -11.40 2.45
C TRP A 139 -17.30 -12.92 2.46
N VAL A 140 -17.43 -13.45 3.66
CA VAL A 140 -17.90 -14.81 3.96
C VAL A 140 -19.29 -14.75 4.56
N THR A 141 -19.99 -15.88 4.62
CA THR A 141 -21.20 -16.01 5.46
C THR A 141 -20.99 -17.13 6.48
N GLU A 142 -21.70 -17.04 7.60
CA GLU A 142 -21.72 -18.10 8.61
C GLU A 142 -22.79 -19.13 8.24
N GLU A 143 -22.52 -20.42 8.41
CA GLU A 143 -23.38 -21.50 7.92
C GLU A 143 -24.81 -21.45 8.49
N SER A 144 -24.96 -21.12 9.78
CA SER A 144 -26.25 -20.92 10.45
C SER A 144 -26.92 -19.56 10.18
N ASN A 145 -26.31 -18.73 9.33
CA ASN A 145 -26.66 -17.34 9.06
C ASN A 145 -26.53 -16.38 10.27
N ASN A 146 -25.80 -16.76 11.32
CA ASN A 146 -25.49 -15.83 12.40
C ASN A 146 -24.35 -14.89 12.00
N TYR A 147 -24.66 -13.88 11.20
CA TYR A 147 -23.67 -12.95 10.66
C TYR A 147 -23.03 -12.01 11.71
N THR A 148 -23.55 -12.01 12.94
CA THR A 148 -22.97 -11.29 14.09
C THR A 148 -22.01 -12.13 14.92
N LEU A 149 -21.92 -13.45 14.65
CA LEU A 149 -20.97 -14.32 15.32
C LEU A 149 -19.54 -13.87 15.02
N ASN A 150 -18.68 -13.87 16.03
CA ASN A 150 -17.27 -13.55 15.85
C ASN A 150 -16.65 -14.54 14.85
N PRO A 151 -16.07 -14.07 13.73
CA PRO A 151 -15.49 -14.96 12.72
C PRO A 151 -14.24 -15.73 13.18
N LEU A 152 -13.69 -15.39 14.34
CA LEU A 152 -12.58 -16.13 14.96
C LEU A 152 -13.07 -17.15 16.01
N ASP A 153 -14.38 -17.23 16.27
CA ASP A 153 -14.93 -18.25 17.15
C ASP A 153 -14.70 -19.65 16.53
N PRO A 154 -14.21 -20.65 17.28
CA PRO A 154 -14.04 -22.00 16.77
C PRO A 154 -15.32 -22.65 16.21
N ASN A 155 -16.50 -22.16 16.60
CA ASN A 155 -17.80 -22.62 16.11
C ASN A 155 -18.26 -21.87 14.86
N PHE A 156 -17.58 -20.78 14.45
CA PHE A 156 -17.89 -20.07 13.23
C PHE A 156 -17.59 -20.98 12.04
N LYS A 157 -18.62 -21.40 11.31
CA LYS A 157 -18.45 -22.25 10.12
C LYS A 157 -18.68 -21.40 8.89
N ILE A 158 -17.62 -21.17 8.13
CA ILE A 158 -17.73 -20.48 6.84
C ILE A 158 -18.60 -21.32 5.90
N SER A 159 -19.60 -20.69 5.30
CA SER A 159 -20.43 -21.32 4.28
C SER A 159 -19.68 -21.43 2.96
N ASN A 160 -19.70 -22.63 2.36
CA ASN A 160 -19.14 -22.89 1.03
C ASN A 160 -20.22 -22.89 -0.07
N THR A 161 -21.45 -22.48 0.24
CA THR A 161 -22.57 -22.39 -0.71
C THR A 161 -23.04 -20.95 -0.92
N VAL A 162 -22.83 -20.07 0.05
CA VAL A 162 -23.11 -18.62 -0.05
C VAL A 162 -21.86 -17.85 0.37
N TYR A 163 -21.11 -17.33 -0.60
CA TYR A 163 -19.81 -16.70 -0.37
C TYR A 163 -19.53 -15.58 -1.37
N GLY A 164 -18.67 -14.65 -0.99
CA GLY A 164 -18.09 -13.67 -1.90
C GLY A 164 -17.08 -14.30 -2.84
N ASN A 165 -17.11 -13.91 -4.12
CA ASN A 165 -16.30 -14.54 -5.16
C ASN A 165 -14.78 -14.51 -4.90
N ASN A 166 -14.29 -13.47 -4.20
CA ASN A 166 -12.88 -13.26 -3.88
C ASN A 166 -12.56 -13.59 -2.41
N SER A 167 -13.43 -14.32 -1.71
CA SER A 167 -13.25 -14.64 -0.30
C SER A 167 -12.79 -16.06 -0.07
N ILE A 168 -12.25 -16.31 1.13
CA ILE A 168 -11.84 -17.64 1.58
C ILE A 168 -13.01 -18.65 1.69
N GLY A 169 -14.27 -18.18 1.61
CA GLY A 169 -15.44 -19.04 1.55
C GLY A 169 -15.68 -19.66 0.19
N ASN A 170 -15.00 -19.17 -0.86
CA ASN A 170 -15.09 -19.75 -2.19
C ASN A 170 -14.32 -21.08 -2.27
N PRO A 171 -14.99 -22.25 -2.34
CA PRO A 171 -14.31 -23.55 -2.26
C PRO A 171 -13.41 -23.83 -3.48
N ILE A 172 -13.65 -23.15 -4.61
CA ILE A 172 -12.88 -23.32 -5.85
C ILE A 172 -11.56 -22.55 -5.77
N LYS A 173 -11.59 -21.34 -5.17
CA LYS A 173 -10.49 -20.36 -5.23
C LYS A 173 -9.83 -20.08 -3.88
N LYS A 174 -10.22 -20.78 -2.80
CA LYS A 174 -9.83 -20.47 -1.41
C LYS A 174 -8.33 -20.30 -1.15
N ASN A 175 -7.46 -20.89 -1.98
CA ASN A 175 -6.01 -20.81 -1.82
C ASN A 175 -5.38 -19.61 -2.57
N ASP A 176 -6.14 -18.94 -3.44
CA ASP A 176 -5.67 -17.86 -4.32
C ASP A 176 -6.41 -16.54 -4.07
N VAL A 177 -6.97 -16.40 -2.86
CA VAL A 177 -7.71 -15.23 -2.38
C VAL A 177 -7.00 -14.60 -1.18
N PRO A 178 -7.14 -13.28 -0.95
CA PRO A 178 -6.43 -12.61 0.12
C PRO A 178 -7.09 -12.92 1.48
N ASP A 179 -6.37 -13.59 2.39
CA ASP A 179 -6.91 -13.89 3.72
C ASP A 179 -7.28 -12.61 4.51
N MET A 180 -6.51 -11.53 4.35
CA MET A 180 -6.73 -10.21 4.96
C MET A 180 -7.83 -9.39 4.27
N SER A 181 -8.49 -9.92 3.22
CA SER A 181 -9.59 -9.27 2.50
C SER A 181 -9.25 -7.97 1.75
N TYR A 182 -7.98 -7.81 1.36
CA TYR A 182 -7.51 -6.67 0.55
C TYR A 182 -6.54 -7.12 -0.53
N LEU A 183 -6.59 -6.46 -1.68
CA LEU A 183 -5.60 -6.62 -2.75
C LEU A 183 -4.87 -5.31 -3.03
N TYR A 184 -3.64 -5.44 -3.50
CA TYR A 184 -2.93 -4.35 -4.18
C TYR A 184 -3.76 -3.86 -5.37
N ARG A 185 -3.75 -2.54 -5.64
CA ARG A 185 -4.50 -1.91 -6.74
C ARG A 185 -3.70 -0.90 -7.56
N LYS A 186 -2.59 -0.36 -7.04
CA LYS A 186 -1.68 0.44 -7.87
C LYS A 186 -1.26 -0.40 -9.08
N SER A 187 -1.05 0.23 -10.23
CA SER A 187 -0.68 -0.48 -11.46
C SER A 187 -1.68 -1.57 -11.90
N MET A 188 -2.94 -1.54 -11.44
CA MET A 188 -3.99 -2.47 -11.87
C MET A 188 -5.18 -1.70 -12.43
N ASP A 189 -5.43 -1.88 -13.72
CA ASP A 189 -6.64 -1.38 -14.34
C ASP A 189 -7.82 -2.32 -14.02
N PRO A 190 -8.91 -1.85 -13.35
CA PRO A 190 -10.12 -2.65 -13.17
C PRO A 190 -10.76 -3.14 -14.47
N ASP A 191 -10.56 -2.43 -15.57
CA ASP A 191 -11.18 -2.74 -16.86
C ASP A 191 -10.26 -3.60 -17.74
N TYR A 192 -9.15 -4.08 -17.17
CA TYR A 192 -8.21 -4.97 -17.85
C TYR A 192 -8.89 -6.26 -18.33
N ASP A 193 -8.77 -6.54 -19.63
CA ASP A 193 -9.31 -7.75 -20.24
C ASP A 193 -8.31 -8.90 -20.12
N ILE A 194 -8.43 -9.65 -19.02
CA ILE A 194 -7.62 -10.85 -18.73
C ILE A 194 -7.74 -11.95 -19.80
N ALA A 195 -8.81 -11.94 -20.61
CA ALA A 195 -9.02 -12.94 -21.66
C ALA A 195 -8.28 -12.57 -22.95
N ALA A 196 -8.10 -11.27 -23.21
CA ALA A 196 -7.35 -10.76 -24.37
C ALA A 196 -5.84 -10.72 -24.12
N GLU A 197 -5.41 -10.43 -22.89
CA GLU A 197 -4.01 -10.29 -22.51
C GLU A 197 -3.79 -11.01 -21.17
N GLN A 198 -3.12 -12.16 -21.19
CA GLN A 198 -2.98 -12.99 -19.98
C GLN A 198 -2.08 -12.34 -18.91
N TYR A 199 -1.21 -11.40 -19.29
CA TYR A 199 -0.34 -10.67 -18.40
C TYR A 199 -0.24 -9.23 -18.88
N PRO A 200 -0.61 -8.22 -18.06
CA PRO A 200 -0.53 -6.82 -18.50
C PRO A 200 0.93 -6.45 -18.71
N PHE A 201 1.35 -6.33 -19.97
CA PHE A 201 2.76 -6.18 -20.34
C PHE A 201 3.26 -4.73 -20.28
N SER A 202 2.38 -3.76 -19.95
CA SER A 202 2.64 -2.34 -20.19
C SER A 202 2.46 -1.42 -18.98
N VAL A 203 2.67 -1.89 -17.75
CA VAL A 203 2.72 -0.99 -16.59
C VAL A 203 4.16 -0.59 -16.21
N PRO A 204 4.40 0.67 -15.84
CA PRO A 204 5.71 1.07 -15.35
C PRO A 204 5.93 0.60 -13.91
N TRP A 205 7.10 0.01 -13.64
CA TRP A 205 7.61 -0.04 -12.28
C TRP A 205 8.31 1.28 -11.97
N ILE A 206 7.59 2.21 -11.35
CA ILE A 206 8.08 3.55 -11.03
C ILE A 206 9.14 3.45 -9.91
N ILE A 207 10.33 3.97 -10.18
CA ILE A 207 11.43 4.08 -9.20
C ILE A 207 11.43 5.48 -8.57
N PHE A 208 11.27 6.51 -9.39
CA PHE A 208 11.21 7.90 -8.95
C PHE A 208 10.05 8.61 -9.65
N ARG A 209 9.27 9.37 -8.88
CA ARG A 209 8.21 10.23 -9.41
C ARG A 209 8.13 11.56 -8.68
N TYR A 210 7.48 12.53 -9.31
CA TYR A 210 7.50 13.91 -8.87
C TYR A 210 6.94 14.14 -7.47
N ALA A 211 5.85 13.46 -7.05
CA ALA A 211 5.36 13.63 -5.68
C ALA A 211 6.40 13.20 -4.61
N GLU A 212 7.24 12.20 -4.91
CA GLU A 212 8.34 11.84 -4.02
C GLU A 212 9.32 12.99 -3.85
N ILE A 213 9.65 13.70 -4.95
CA ILE A 213 10.54 14.86 -4.92
C ILE A 213 9.94 16.00 -4.09
N LEU A 214 8.63 16.27 -4.23
CA LEU A 214 7.94 17.27 -3.42
C LEU A 214 7.99 16.90 -1.93
N LEU A 215 7.76 15.64 -1.59
CA LEU A 215 7.83 15.17 -0.20
C LEU A 215 9.26 15.11 0.35
N ASN A 216 10.25 14.77 -0.49
CA ASN A 216 11.67 14.85 -0.14
C ASN A 216 12.05 16.32 0.17
N TYR A 217 11.57 17.27 -0.63
CA TYR A 217 11.80 18.69 -0.38
C TYR A 217 11.08 19.18 0.88
N ALA A 218 9.84 18.73 1.11
CA ALA A 218 9.09 19.08 2.30
C ALA A 218 9.78 18.59 3.58
N GLU A 219 10.15 17.31 3.63
CA GLU A 219 10.86 16.72 4.77
C GLU A 219 12.21 17.41 5.00
N ALA A 220 13.03 17.54 3.96
CA ALA A 220 14.36 18.14 4.10
C ALA A 220 14.31 19.62 4.50
N SER A 221 13.33 20.38 4.01
CA SER A 221 13.13 21.78 4.39
C SER A 221 12.71 21.90 5.85
N PHE A 222 11.77 21.06 6.29
CA PHE A 222 11.34 21.01 7.69
C PHE A 222 12.54 20.75 8.62
N GLU A 223 13.36 19.75 8.30
CA GLU A 223 14.53 19.37 9.09
C GLU A 223 15.65 20.42 9.07
N ALA A 224 15.75 21.19 7.97
CA ALA A 224 16.64 22.35 7.88
C ALA A 224 16.13 23.55 8.71
N GLY A 225 14.86 23.55 9.11
CA GLY A 225 14.22 24.61 9.92
C GLY A 225 13.29 25.55 9.14
N ASP A 226 12.90 25.18 7.91
CA ASP A 226 11.96 25.93 7.08
C ASP A 226 10.60 25.21 7.02
N GLU A 227 9.78 25.43 8.05
CA GLU A 227 8.44 24.84 8.13
C GLU A 227 7.48 25.40 7.08
N GLY A 228 7.65 26.67 6.66
CA GLY A 228 6.76 27.30 5.68
C GLY A 228 6.89 26.65 4.30
N THR A 229 8.12 26.41 3.86
CA THR A 229 8.38 25.62 2.65
C THR A 229 7.86 24.18 2.82
N ALA A 230 8.14 23.54 3.95
CA ALA A 230 7.68 22.18 4.19
C ALA A 230 6.15 22.04 4.05
N LEU A 231 5.40 22.95 4.66
CA LEU A 231 3.94 22.98 4.62
C LEU A 231 3.42 23.20 3.20
N THR A 232 4.06 24.10 2.44
CA THR A 232 3.69 24.41 1.05
C THR A 232 3.76 23.16 0.18
N TYR A 233 4.89 22.46 0.18
CA TYR A 233 5.12 21.29 -0.68
C TYR A 233 4.38 20.04 -0.20
N LEU A 234 4.15 19.91 1.11
CA LEU A 234 3.25 18.90 1.66
C LEU A 234 1.82 19.08 1.12
N ASN A 235 1.29 20.30 1.18
CA ASN A 235 -0.08 20.59 0.77
C ASN A 235 -0.27 20.49 -0.74
N MET A 236 0.75 20.76 -1.57
CA MET A 236 0.67 20.48 -3.01
C MET A 236 0.30 19.02 -3.33
N VAL A 237 0.81 18.05 -2.57
CA VAL A 237 0.51 16.63 -2.77
C VAL A 237 -0.91 16.29 -2.31
N ARG A 238 -1.37 16.90 -1.22
CA ARG A 238 -2.71 16.71 -0.66
C ARG A 238 -3.80 17.33 -1.55
N ASP A 239 -3.55 18.55 -2.02
CA ASP A 239 -4.48 19.31 -2.87
C ASP A 239 -4.77 18.58 -4.18
N ARG A 240 -3.77 17.91 -4.77
CA ARG A 240 -3.93 17.09 -6.00
C ARG A 240 -5.06 16.06 -5.87
N VAL A 241 -5.26 15.49 -4.67
CA VAL A 241 -6.31 14.50 -4.40
C VAL A 241 -7.47 15.07 -3.57
N SER A 242 -7.60 16.40 -3.52
CA SER A 242 -8.64 17.11 -2.79
C SER A 242 -8.68 16.78 -1.28
N MET A 243 -7.54 16.40 -0.70
CA MET A 243 -7.42 16.21 0.75
C MET A 243 -7.17 17.57 1.43
N PRO A 244 -7.78 17.85 2.60
CA PRO A 244 -7.65 19.16 3.23
C PRO A 244 -6.21 19.51 3.59
N ALA A 245 -5.86 20.79 3.41
CA ALA A 245 -4.55 21.32 3.72
C ALA A 245 -4.20 21.12 5.21
N VAL A 246 -2.97 20.70 5.45
CA VAL A 246 -2.38 20.65 6.79
C VAL A 246 -2.07 22.08 7.25
N THR A 247 -2.35 22.36 8.51
CA THR A 247 -2.04 23.63 9.19
C THR A 247 -1.20 23.42 10.47
N ALA A 248 -0.72 22.20 10.69
CA ALA A 248 0.10 21.83 11.83
C ALA A 248 1.51 22.46 11.75
N SER A 249 2.18 22.55 12.90
CA SER A 249 3.55 23.06 13.04
C SER A 249 4.38 22.16 13.97
N GLY A 250 5.70 22.35 14.00
CA GLY A 250 6.61 21.60 14.87
C GLY A 250 6.49 20.08 14.69
N ASN A 251 6.52 19.31 15.79
CA ASN A 251 6.47 17.85 15.71
C ASN A 251 5.20 17.32 15.05
N ALA A 252 4.06 18.02 15.20
CA ALA A 252 2.83 17.61 14.53
C ALA A 252 2.93 17.74 13.00
N LEU A 253 3.65 18.76 12.49
CA LEU A 253 3.97 18.88 11.07
C LEU A 253 4.92 17.76 10.61
N ARG A 254 5.96 17.45 11.40
CA ARG A 254 6.86 16.32 11.12
C ARG A 254 6.08 15.01 10.95
N ASP A 255 5.17 14.74 11.88
CA ASP A 255 4.34 13.53 11.84
C ASP A 255 3.41 13.52 10.62
N LYS A 256 2.83 14.67 10.26
CA LYS A 256 2.04 14.80 9.02
C LYS A 256 2.88 14.59 7.75
N ILE A 257 4.12 15.06 7.70
CA ILE A 257 5.04 14.79 6.57
C ILE A 257 5.33 13.30 6.45
N HIS A 258 5.67 12.63 7.56
CA HIS A 258 5.92 11.19 7.57
C HIS A 258 4.67 10.38 7.19
N HIS A 259 3.50 10.81 7.67
CA HIS A 259 2.22 10.21 7.35
C HIS A 259 1.88 10.36 5.86
N GLU A 260 1.98 11.59 5.33
CA GLU A 260 1.70 11.86 3.93
C GLU A 260 2.61 11.05 3.02
N ARG A 261 3.91 10.93 3.36
CA ARG A 261 4.84 10.07 2.63
C ARG A 261 4.43 8.59 2.67
N ARG A 262 3.94 8.10 3.81
CA ARG A 262 3.44 6.73 3.94
C ARG A 262 2.22 6.49 3.05
N ILE A 263 1.29 7.44 2.96
CA ILE A 263 0.06 7.32 2.16
C ILE A 263 0.36 7.48 0.68
N GLU A 264 1.08 8.53 0.32
CA GLU A 264 1.41 8.88 -1.05
C GLU A 264 2.20 7.75 -1.72
N LEU A 265 3.25 7.26 -1.06
CA LEU A 265 4.18 6.26 -1.59
C LEU A 265 3.89 4.84 -1.09
N CYS A 266 2.67 4.58 -0.60
CA CYS A 266 2.31 3.24 -0.16
C CYS A 266 2.45 2.23 -1.29
N LEU A 267 2.96 1.03 -0.98
CA LEU A 267 3.10 -0.07 -1.94
C LEU A 267 4.07 0.24 -3.11
N GLU A 268 4.93 1.26 -2.97
CA GLU A 268 5.97 1.64 -3.93
C GLU A 268 7.38 1.38 -3.34
N ALA A 269 7.53 0.38 -2.48
CA ALA A 269 8.79 -0.04 -1.85
C ALA A 269 9.51 1.00 -0.94
N HIS A 270 8.89 2.13 -0.57
CA HIS A 270 9.51 3.14 0.30
C HIS A 270 9.47 2.82 1.80
N ARG A 271 8.36 2.25 2.32
CA ARG A 271 8.10 2.15 3.77
C ARG A 271 9.20 1.42 4.54
N TYR A 272 9.80 0.41 3.92
CA TYR A 272 10.91 -0.36 4.50
C TYR A 272 12.12 0.53 4.81
N PHE A 273 12.50 1.41 3.88
CA PHE A 273 13.62 2.32 4.03
C PHE A 273 13.27 3.52 4.89
N ASP A 274 12.06 4.07 4.74
CA ASP A 274 11.58 5.22 5.52
C ASP A 274 11.57 4.93 7.03
N ALA A 275 10.98 3.81 7.45
CA ALA A 275 10.97 3.45 8.87
C ALA A 275 12.39 3.24 9.43
N ARG A 276 13.31 2.69 8.62
CA ARG A 276 14.70 2.45 9.02
C ARG A 276 15.50 3.74 9.15
N ARG A 277 15.41 4.65 8.17
CA ARG A 277 16.15 5.92 8.19
C ARG A 277 15.62 6.90 9.24
N TRP A 278 14.32 6.83 9.56
CA TRP A 278 13.71 7.56 10.67
C TRP A 278 13.91 6.91 12.03
N LYS A 279 14.52 5.71 12.10
CA LYS A 279 14.72 4.97 13.35
C LYS A 279 13.43 4.68 14.11
N ILE A 280 12.36 4.40 13.37
CA ILE A 280 11.05 3.97 13.91
C ILE A 280 10.71 2.53 13.55
N ALA A 281 11.62 1.78 12.91
CA ALA A 281 11.36 0.44 12.43
C ALA A 281 11.06 -0.56 13.56
N GLU A 282 11.73 -0.42 14.71
CA GLU A 282 11.45 -1.26 15.89
C GLU A 282 9.99 -1.15 16.34
N GLN A 283 9.44 0.06 16.36
CA GLN A 283 8.03 0.29 16.67
C GLN A 283 7.15 -0.16 15.49
N ALA A 284 7.35 0.41 14.31
CA ALA A 284 6.48 0.24 13.16
C ALA A 284 6.42 -1.19 12.61
N PHE A 285 7.48 -1.98 12.77
CA PHE A 285 7.56 -3.37 12.29
C PHE A 285 7.42 -4.42 13.39
N SER A 286 7.25 -4.00 14.65
CA SER A 286 6.81 -4.89 15.74
C SER A 286 5.31 -4.76 16.04
N GLU A 287 4.60 -3.84 15.39
CA GLU A 287 3.14 -3.79 15.43
C GLU A 287 2.54 -5.10 14.90
N THR A 288 1.55 -5.62 15.61
CA THR A 288 0.75 -6.76 15.12
C THR A 288 0.08 -6.37 13.81
N ILE A 289 0.32 -7.18 12.79
CA ILE A 289 -0.33 -7.06 11.49
C ILE A 289 -1.76 -7.55 11.63
N LYS A 290 -2.69 -6.70 11.22
CA LYS A 290 -4.12 -6.93 11.27
C LYS A 290 -4.67 -7.21 9.89
N GLY A 291 -5.68 -8.08 9.83
CA GLY A 291 -6.55 -8.28 8.67
C GLY A 291 -7.99 -7.91 9.01
N ILE A 292 -8.89 -8.07 8.04
CA ILE A 292 -10.32 -7.95 8.26
C ILE A 292 -11.07 -9.17 7.76
N ARG A 293 -12.05 -9.63 8.53
CA ARG A 293 -13.05 -10.60 8.09
C ARG A 293 -14.40 -9.91 7.97
N ILE A 294 -14.93 -9.92 6.75
CA ILE A 294 -16.23 -9.36 6.45
C ILE A 294 -17.25 -10.50 6.47
N VAL A 295 -18.21 -10.42 7.38
CA VAL A 295 -19.28 -11.42 7.48
C VAL A 295 -20.56 -10.80 6.94
N LYS A 296 -21.15 -11.42 5.92
CA LYS A 296 -22.40 -10.98 5.29
C LYS A 296 -23.57 -11.83 5.81
N ASP A 297 -24.71 -11.19 6.01
CA ASP A 297 -26.00 -11.86 6.16
C ASP A 297 -26.37 -12.57 4.85
N LYS A 298 -26.85 -13.82 4.92
CA LYS A 298 -27.33 -14.57 3.75
C LYS A 298 -28.63 -13.99 3.20
N ASP A 299 -29.43 -13.34 4.04
CA ASP A 299 -30.78 -12.89 3.72
C ASP A 299 -30.84 -11.38 3.36
N SER A 300 -29.72 -10.65 3.45
CA SER A 300 -29.65 -9.22 3.13
C SER A 300 -28.25 -8.80 2.65
N ASP A 301 -28.08 -7.53 2.27
CA ASP A 301 -26.75 -6.98 1.94
C ASP A 301 -25.97 -6.46 3.17
N THR A 302 -26.48 -6.74 4.38
CA THR A 302 -25.85 -6.34 5.63
C THR A 302 -24.51 -7.04 5.81
N LYS A 303 -23.49 -6.26 6.19
CA LYS A 303 -22.12 -6.75 6.45
C LYS A 303 -21.63 -6.27 7.82
N VAL A 304 -20.91 -7.14 8.50
CA VAL A 304 -20.17 -6.83 9.74
C VAL A 304 -18.69 -6.98 9.47
N TYR A 305 -17.93 -5.94 9.82
CA TYR A 305 -16.50 -5.83 9.58
C TYR A 305 -15.72 -6.14 10.87
N ASN A 306 -14.99 -7.25 10.88
CA ASN A 306 -14.30 -7.77 12.05
C ASN A 306 -12.79 -7.70 11.84
N VAL A 307 -12.12 -6.76 12.52
CA VAL A 307 -10.66 -6.69 12.53
C VAL A 307 -10.10 -7.83 13.36
N TYR A 308 -9.08 -8.51 12.85
CA TYR A 308 -8.40 -9.59 13.56
C TYR A 308 -6.88 -9.42 13.50
N ASP A 309 -6.20 -10.01 14.49
CA ASP A 309 -4.74 -10.10 14.52
C ASP A 309 -4.30 -11.25 13.63
N SER A 310 -3.59 -10.94 12.55
CA SER A 310 -3.15 -11.94 11.56
C SER A 310 -1.75 -12.46 11.90
N GLN A 311 -0.81 -11.56 12.22
CA GLN A 311 0.56 -11.94 12.51
C GLN A 311 1.20 -11.00 13.52
N THR A 312 1.76 -11.54 14.59
CA THR A 312 2.68 -10.81 15.47
C THR A 312 4.07 -10.82 14.86
N ARG A 313 4.71 -9.64 14.81
CA ARG A 313 6.06 -9.47 14.29
C ARG A 313 6.95 -8.85 15.36
N THR A 314 8.25 -9.05 15.22
CA THR A 314 9.26 -8.35 16.02
C THR A 314 10.34 -7.82 15.08
N PHE A 315 10.84 -6.63 15.39
CA PHE A 315 11.97 -6.03 14.70
C PHE A 315 13.05 -5.67 15.72
N PRO A 316 14.00 -6.58 16.00
CA PRO A 316 15.16 -6.27 16.84
C PRO A 316 16.07 -5.22 16.20
N GLU A 317 16.76 -4.42 17.02
CA GLU A 317 17.64 -3.34 16.56
C GLU A 317 18.65 -3.76 15.48
N LYS A 318 19.21 -4.98 15.56
CA LYS A 318 20.14 -5.50 14.55
C LYS A 318 19.58 -5.47 13.12
N TYR A 319 18.25 -5.56 12.94
CA TYR A 319 17.60 -5.53 11.63
C TYR A 319 17.64 -4.15 10.95
N TYR A 320 18.14 -3.10 11.64
CA TYR A 320 18.49 -1.84 10.98
C TYR A 320 19.61 -2.00 9.95
N PHE A 321 20.38 -3.09 9.97
CA PHE A 321 21.36 -3.46 8.95
C PHE A 321 21.09 -4.89 8.48
N GLN A 322 21.42 -5.20 7.22
CA GLN A 322 21.33 -6.58 6.73
C GLN A 322 22.65 -7.30 7.03
N PRO A 323 22.65 -8.60 7.33
CA PRO A 323 23.90 -9.33 7.52
C PRO A 323 24.70 -9.35 6.22
N ILE A 324 26.01 -9.16 6.31
CA ILE A 324 26.92 -9.47 5.21
C ILE A 324 26.90 -11.00 5.06
N PRO A 325 26.70 -11.53 3.84
CA PRO A 325 26.68 -12.98 3.63
C PRO A 325 27.95 -13.65 4.16
N GLN A 326 27.81 -14.73 4.94
CA GLN A 326 28.94 -15.37 5.62
C GLN A 326 30.05 -15.81 4.65
N TYR A 327 29.69 -16.24 3.44
CA TYR A 327 30.66 -16.65 2.42
C TYR A 327 31.50 -15.47 1.91
N GLU A 328 31.01 -14.23 1.96
CA GLU A 328 31.81 -13.04 1.64
C GLU A 328 32.80 -12.71 2.76
N LEU A 329 32.37 -12.80 4.04
CA LEU A 329 33.27 -12.61 5.18
C LEU A 329 34.47 -13.56 5.13
N ASN A 330 34.22 -14.82 4.78
CA ASN A 330 35.26 -15.85 4.65
C ASN A 330 36.29 -15.55 3.55
N ARG A 331 35.94 -14.72 2.54
CA ARG A 331 36.81 -14.39 1.40
C ARG A 331 37.67 -13.16 1.64
N VAL A 332 37.11 -12.12 2.26
CA VAL A 332 37.72 -10.78 2.29
C VAL A 332 38.02 -10.22 3.69
N GLN A 333 37.85 -11.00 4.76
CA GLN A 333 38.12 -10.58 6.15
C GLN A 333 37.42 -9.26 6.55
N LEU A 334 36.18 -9.07 6.10
CA LEU A 334 35.36 -7.93 6.53
C LEU A 334 34.82 -8.15 7.95
N GLU A 335 34.56 -7.07 8.67
CA GLU A 335 33.79 -7.11 9.91
C GLU A 335 32.29 -7.19 9.60
N GLN A 336 31.55 -7.93 10.42
CA GLN A 336 30.11 -8.07 10.29
C GLN A 336 29.36 -6.83 10.80
N ASN A 337 28.14 -6.60 10.29
CA ASN A 337 27.23 -5.60 10.83
C ASN A 337 26.83 -5.90 12.29
N PRO A 338 26.52 -4.88 13.12
CA PRO A 338 26.22 -5.08 14.53
C PRO A 338 25.09 -6.09 14.80
N GLY A 339 25.35 -7.06 15.68
CA GLY A 339 24.36 -8.02 16.19
C GLY A 339 24.16 -9.30 15.35
N TYR A 340 25.00 -9.52 14.33
CA TYR A 340 24.96 -10.70 13.45
C TYR A 340 26.16 -11.62 13.60
#